data_AF-A0A8I1UXM0-F1
#
_entry.id   AF-A0A8I1UXM0-F1
#
_cell.length_a   1.000
_cell.length_b   1.000
_cell.length_c   1.000
_cell.angle_alpha   90.00
_cell.angle_beta   90.00
_cell.angle_gamma   90.00
#
_symmetry.space_group_name_H-M   'P 1'
#
loop_
_entity.id
_entity.type
_entity.pdbx_description
1 polymer ?
#
loop_
_entity_poly.entity_id
_entity_poly.type
_entity_poly.pdbx_seq_one_letter_code
_entity_poly.pdbx_strand_id
1 'polypeptide(L)'
;MRLSRPIKAGIVITALLLAAGAAYVFLLPGLSRANRAPSPLEVEVATWLLHHSVPERAERAANPLGPKIAQTDITAGRDLFRSKCEVCHAYDGGGKTEIGGNTFPRAPVLHQAALSMSDGEMFYHIRNGIRNTAMPAWHFPDRQVWQLVAYIRHLATIAPPKDEDIVAQQTASVLSAHYVGSKACQSCHQQIYARWSKTRMANIVRDPRVHPEALIPDLSKADPKIVNFTMKDIGFVYGSKWKQRYFRKVGDTYIPLTAQWNVATKKWSKYHVADNQDWWAIHYPDPKGDNSSRPTAPLCDGCHSVNFNIDTRQPIEWNVGCEACHGAGSNHVQNPKLFNILNPARQNYVQANDTCIQCHSQGQPLNNPIKGQYYDWPVGYHAGLKLADFWKLEPHKLGEHTFTHFPDGSAAKNRMQGNDFVQSLMYRRGVTCFNCHDPHGSDNDAMLRKPATEICASCHGINSQNGPHAVSLEAHTHHKPGSPGSRCVACHMPQVLPELPGGPFISNHTFHFVTPAKTDAMQIPNACNACHKDRDTTWAAAAIRTWNDRSPWRMNE
;
A
#
# COMPACT_ATOMS: atom_id res chain seq x y z
N MET A 1 75.58 12.36 17.18
CA MET A 1 75.56 13.30 16.05
C MET A 1 74.36 14.23 16.17
N ARG A 2 74.56 15.56 16.34
CA ARG A 2 73.47 16.54 16.27
C ARG A 2 73.23 16.88 14.79
N LEU A 3 72.09 16.44 14.25
CA LEU A 3 71.66 16.81 12.89
C LEU A 3 71.59 18.33 12.75
N SER A 4 72.14 18.87 11.66
CA SER A 4 72.14 20.30 11.37
C SER A 4 70.70 20.81 11.15
N ARG A 5 70.44 22.08 11.49
CA ARG A 5 69.13 22.74 11.31
C ARG A 5 68.49 22.51 9.93
N PRO A 6 69.20 22.59 8.79
CA PRO A 6 68.59 22.35 7.48
C PRO A 6 68.16 20.89 7.28
N ILE A 7 68.87 19.91 7.84
CA ILE A 7 68.49 18.49 7.74
C ILE A 7 67.23 18.21 8.55
N LYS A 8 67.10 18.81 9.75
CA LYS A 8 65.87 18.71 10.55
C LYS A 8 64.67 19.35 9.85
N ALA A 9 64.87 20.50 9.22
CA ALA A 9 63.83 21.16 8.42
C ALA A 9 63.41 20.30 7.21
N GLY A 10 64.38 19.71 6.50
CA GLY A 10 64.11 18.79 5.39
C GLY A 10 63.31 17.55 5.80
N ILE A 11 63.64 16.94 6.94
CA ILE A 11 62.90 15.78 7.46
C ILE A 11 61.45 16.15 7.81
N VAL A 12 61.23 17.31 8.45
CA VAL A 12 59.87 17.78 8.79
C VAL A 12 59.05 18.08 7.54
N ILE A 13 59.64 18.74 6.54
CA ILE A 13 58.94 19.04 5.27
C ILE A 13 58.57 17.74 4.55
N THR A 14 59.50 16.79 4.45
CA THR A 14 59.23 15.49 3.82
C THR A 14 58.16 14.71 4.58
N ALA A 15 58.18 14.72 5.92
CA ALA A 15 57.15 14.07 6.73
C ALA A 15 55.76 14.71 6.52
N LEU A 16 55.70 16.05 6.44
CA LEU A 16 54.45 16.77 6.15
C LEU A 16 53.93 16.50 4.74
N LEU A 17 54.81 16.42 3.74
CA LEU A 17 54.44 16.09 2.36
C LEU A 17 53.97 14.63 2.23
N LEU A 18 54.61 13.70 2.93
CA LEU A 18 54.17 12.30 2.99
C LEU A 18 52.82 12.16 3.70
N ALA A 19 52.60 12.91 4.80
CA ALA A 19 51.32 12.94 5.49
C ALA A 19 50.21 13.55 4.62
N ALA A 20 50.50 14.64 3.90
CA ALA A 20 49.57 15.24 2.96
C ALA A 20 49.27 14.32 1.75
N GLY A 21 50.28 13.63 1.22
CA GLY A 21 50.12 12.65 0.16
C GLY A 21 49.31 11.43 0.61
N ALA A 22 49.53 10.94 1.83
CA ALA A 22 48.73 9.88 2.43
C ALA A 22 47.28 10.33 2.65
N ALA A 23 47.05 11.54 3.15
CA ALA A 23 45.71 12.12 3.26
C ALA A 23 45.03 12.23 1.88
N TYR A 24 45.77 12.63 0.84
CA TYR A 24 45.24 12.72 -0.52
C TYR A 24 44.85 11.36 -1.10
N VAL A 25 45.67 10.32 -0.88
CA VAL A 25 45.43 8.99 -1.44
C VAL A 25 44.38 8.20 -0.64
N PHE A 26 44.37 8.32 0.68
CA PHE A 26 43.54 7.47 1.55
C PHE A 26 42.28 8.15 2.08
N LEU A 27 42.24 9.48 2.22
CA LEU A 27 41.07 10.20 2.78
C LEU A 27 40.19 10.84 1.69
N LEU A 28 40.77 11.53 0.69
CA LEU A 28 39.99 12.24 -0.33
C LEU A 28 39.02 11.36 -1.14
N PRO A 29 39.38 10.13 -1.58
CA PRO A 29 38.44 9.29 -2.34
C PRO A 29 37.22 8.84 -1.52
N GLY A 30 37.28 8.96 -0.19
CA GLY A 30 36.19 8.64 0.73
C GLY A 30 35.26 9.83 1.01
N LEU A 31 35.75 11.07 0.90
CA LEU A 31 35.01 12.29 1.27
C LEU A 31 33.85 12.63 0.32
N SER A 32 33.81 12.08 -0.88
CA SER A 32 32.70 12.26 -1.85
C SER A 32 31.73 11.07 -1.91
N ARG A 33 31.91 10.04 -1.06
CA ARG A 33 31.11 8.82 -1.09
C ARG A 33 29.89 8.92 -0.18
N ALA A 34 28.73 9.24 -0.76
CA ALA A 34 27.45 9.23 -0.05
C ALA A 34 26.87 7.82 0.21
N ASN A 35 27.64 6.74 0.00
CA ASN A 35 27.20 5.37 0.28
C ASN A 35 27.88 4.75 1.51
N ARG A 36 28.67 5.53 2.25
CA ARG A 36 29.33 5.11 3.50
C ARG A 36 29.01 6.10 4.60
N ALA A 37 28.75 5.56 5.79
CA ALA A 37 28.53 6.40 6.95
C ALA A 37 29.82 7.13 7.34
N PRO A 38 29.74 8.43 7.71
CA PRO A 38 30.83 9.18 8.31
C PRO A 38 31.41 8.47 9.53
N SER A 39 32.72 8.66 9.77
CA SER A 39 33.35 8.13 10.99
C SER A 39 32.88 8.88 12.24
N PRO A 40 32.96 8.30 13.46
CA PRO A 40 32.58 9.01 14.69
C PRO A 40 33.29 10.35 14.87
N LEU A 41 34.59 10.42 14.57
CA LEU A 41 35.38 11.65 14.64
C LEU A 41 34.87 12.72 13.65
N GLU A 42 34.49 12.30 12.45
CA GLU A 42 33.92 13.19 11.44
C GLU A 42 32.56 13.75 11.90
N VAL A 43 31.71 12.90 12.49
CA VAL A 43 30.43 13.33 13.07
C VAL A 43 30.63 14.31 14.21
N GLU A 44 31.58 14.04 15.11
CA GLU A 44 31.88 14.89 16.26
C GLU A 44 32.37 16.28 15.81
N VAL A 45 33.34 16.35 14.91
CA VAL A 45 33.87 17.60 14.37
C VAL A 45 32.79 18.36 13.59
N ALA A 46 32.00 17.67 12.76
CA ALA A 46 30.93 18.30 11.99
C ALA A 46 29.82 18.85 12.89
N THR A 47 29.46 18.14 13.96
CA THR A 47 28.44 18.59 14.92
C THR A 47 28.95 19.80 15.71
N TRP A 48 30.22 19.77 16.16
CA TRP A 48 30.83 20.92 16.81
C TRP A 48 30.83 22.16 15.89
N LEU A 49 31.24 22.00 14.63
CA LEU A 49 31.22 23.08 13.64
C LEU A 49 29.82 23.60 13.36
N LEU A 50 28.81 22.72 13.32
CA LEU A 50 27.42 23.10 13.09
C LEU A 50 26.94 24.08 14.15
N HIS A 51 27.06 23.73 15.44
CA HIS A 51 26.62 24.58 16.55
C HIS A 51 27.40 25.91 16.59
N HIS A 52 28.73 25.86 16.42
CA HIS A 52 29.59 27.06 16.48
C HIS A 52 29.51 27.93 15.22
N SER A 53 28.82 27.48 14.16
CA SER A 53 28.60 28.28 12.95
C SER A 53 27.46 29.29 13.08
N VAL A 54 26.65 29.20 14.14
CA VAL A 54 25.51 30.09 14.37
C VAL A 54 25.97 31.35 15.10
N PRO A 55 25.70 32.56 14.57
CA PRO A 55 26.05 33.79 15.28
C PRO A 55 25.34 33.88 16.64
N GLU A 56 26.05 34.33 17.67
CA GLU A 56 25.55 34.45 19.06
C GLU A 56 24.21 35.20 19.16
N ARG A 57 24.02 36.23 18.32
CA ARG A 57 22.74 36.98 18.24
C ARG A 57 21.58 36.10 17.76
N ALA A 58 21.81 35.23 16.78
CA ALA A 58 20.79 34.34 16.24
C ALA A 58 20.47 33.21 17.22
N GLU A 59 21.49 32.64 17.85
CA GLU A 59 21.33 31.61 18.89
C GLU A 59 20.48 32.11 20.07
N ARG A 60 20.71 33.36 20.52
CA ARG A 60 19.95 33.99 21.61
C ARG A 60 18.55 34.47 21.22
N ALA A 61 18.14 34.33 19.96
CA ALA A 61 16.81 34.77 19.54
C ALA A 61 15.72 33.90 20.18
N ALA A 62 14.80 34.54 20.89
CA ALA A 62 13.64 33.88 21.47
C ALA A 62 12.49 33.79 20.46
N ASN A 63 11.70 32.73 20.55
CA ASN A 63 10.51 32.57 19.72
C ASN A 63 9.46 33.65 20.05
N PRO A 64 9.12 34.55 19.10
CA PRO A 64 8.20 35.67 19.34
C PRO A 64 6.74 35.23 19.50
N LEU A 65 6.42 33.95 19.25
CA LEU A 65 5.12 33.36 19.56
C LEU A 65 4.87 33.21 21.07
N GLY A 66 5.91 33.45 21.89
CA GLY A 66 5.83 33.46 23.35
C GLY A 66 5.87 32.06 23.98
N PRO A 67 5.87 31.99 25.32
CA PRO A 67 5.99 30.73 26.05
C PRO A 67 4.72 29.87 26.00
N LYS A 68 3.57 30.45 25.62
CA LYS A 68 2.29 29.75 25.43
C LYS A 68 1.88 29.86 23.97
N ILE A 69 2.44 28.98 23.15
CA ILE A 69 2.19 28.99 21.71
C ILE A 69 0.74 28.57 21.43
N ALA A 70 0.03 29.34 20.62
CA ALA A 70 -1.35 29.02 20.26
C ALA A 70 -1.43 27.75 19.40
N GLN A 71 -2.47 26.95 19.62
CA GLN A 71 -2.67 25.69 18.87
C GLN A 71 -2.73 25.92 17.35
N THR A 72 -3.27 27.06 16.92
CA THR A 72 -3.32 27.47 15.50
C THR A 72 -1.93 27.68 14.89
N ASP A 73 -0.97 28.17 15.66
CA ASP A 73 0.42 28.34 15.20
C ASP A 73 1.14 27.00 15.09
N ILE A 74 0.90 26.08 16.02
CA ILE A 74 1.40 24.69 15.96
C ILE A 74 0.82 23.98 14.73
N THR A 75 -0.47 24.16 14.46
CA THR A 75 -1.15 23.58 13.28
C THR A 75 -0.58 24.14 11.97
N ALA A 76 -0.35 25.46 11.89
CA ALA A 76 0.28 26.07 10.72
C ALA A 76 1.71 25.55 10.50
N GLY A 77 2.50 25.41 11.57
CA GLY A 77 3.82 24.80 11.53
C GLY A 77 3.81 23.34 11.05
N ARG A 78 2.85 22.54 11.54
CA ARG A 78 2.64 21.15 11.08
C ARG A 78 2.37 21.08 9.59
N ASP A 79 1.43 21.88 9.09
CA ASP A 79 1.01 21.80 7.69
C ASP A 79 2.15 22.23 6.76
N LEU A 80 2.94 23.24 7.17
CA LEU A 80 4.17 23.62 6.47
C LEU A 80 5.22 22.50 6.52
N PHE A 81 5.45 21.89 7.68
CA PHE A 81 6.37 20.77 7.85
C PHE A 81 6.02 19.58 6.94
N ARG A 82 4.75 19.18 6.90
CA ARG A 82 4.26 18.11 6.01
C ARG A 82 4.54 18.40 4.54
N SER A 83 4.38 19.66 4.14
CA SER A 83 4.56 20.05 2.75
C SER A 83 6.01 20.19 2.31
N LYS A 84 6.97 20.43 3.24
CA LYS A 84 8.36 20.81 2.91
C LYS A 84 9.44 19.95 3.57
N CYS A 85 9.21 19.49 4.78
CA CYS A 85 10.24 18.88 5.63
C CYS A 85 10.03 17.37 5.81
N GLU A 86 8.77 16.89 5.78
CA GLU A 86 8.40 15.49 6.01
C GLU A 86 9.10 14.53 5.04
N VAL A 87 9.35 14.94 3.79
CA VAL A 87 10.02 14.12 2.79
C VAL A 87 11.43 13.65 3.22
N CYS A 88 12.10 14.41 4.09
CA CYS A 88 13.39 14.04 4.67
C CYS A 88 13.23 13.60 6.13
N HIS A 89 12.48 14.35 6.94
CA HIS A 89 12.44 14.15 8.38
C HIS A 89 11.37 13.16 8.86
N ALA A 90 10.53 12.62 7.98
CA ALA A 90 9.34 11.82 8.28
C ALA A 90 8.31 12.60 9.11
N TYR A 91 7.05 12.13 9.11
CA TYR A 91 5.95 12.82 9.79
C TYR A 91 6.13 12.87 11.33
N ASP A 92 6.91 11.93 11.86
CA ASP A 92 7.24 11.71 13.26
C ASP A 92 8.61 12.31 13.66
N GLY A 93 9.30 12.95 12.72
CA GLY A 93 10.64 13.51 12.94
C GLY A 93 11.74 12.46 13.08
N GLY A 94 11.47 11.19 12.77
CA GLY A 94 12.43 10.09 12.91
C GLY A 94 13.49 10.02 11.79
N GLY A 95 13.34 10.80 10.71
CA GLY A 95 14.28 10.81 9.58
C GLY A 95 14.29 9.55 8.71
N LYS A 96 13.42 8.56 9.00
CA LYS A 96 13.32 7.27 8.31
C LYS A 96 12.49 7.37 7.03
N THR A 97 12.92 8.23 6.12
CA THR A 97 12.35 8.37 4.78
C THR A 97 13.33 7.84 3.73
N GLU A 98 12.87 7.66 2.49
CA GLU A 98 13.74 7.29 1.38
C GLU A 98 14.87 8.30 1.18
N ILE A 99 14.63 9.59 1.40
CA ILE A 99 15.65 10.63 1.26
C ILE A 99 16.47 10.78 2.56
N GLY A 100 15.79 10.89 3.71
CA GLY A 100 16.42 11.15 5.00
C GLY A 100 17.32 10.00 5.49
N GLY A 101 16.96 8.76 5.21
CA GLY A 101 17.74 7.58 5.60
C GLY A 101 18.97 7.31 4.73
N ASN A 102 18.97 7.85 3.49
CA ASN A 102 19.98 7.58 2.47
C ASN A 102 20.89 8.78 2.13
N THR A 103 20.82 9.85 2.92
CA THR A 103 21.73 11.01 2.83
C THR A 103 22.81 10.91 3.90
N PHE A 104 23.99 11.48 3.65
CA PHE A 104 25.02 11.69 4.66
C PHE A 104 25.36 13.18 4.76
N PRO A 105 25.23 13.79 5.95
CA PRO A 105 24.65 13.21 7.17
C PRO A 105 23.17 12.83 6.97
N ARG A 106 22.72 11.77 7.66
CA ARG A 106 21.32 11.36 7.64
C ARG A 106 20.45 12.44 8.28
N ALA A 107 19.18 12.50 7.88
CA ALA A 107 18.21 13.35 8.56
C ALA A 107 18.21 12.99 10.07
N PRO A 108 18.50 13.97 10.96
CA PRO A 108 18.55 13.69 12.38
C PRO A 108 17.16 13.36 12.90
N VAL A 109 17.14 12.63 14.01
CA VAL A 109 15.94 12.44 14.81
C VAL A 109 15.60 13.77 15.47
N LEU A 110 14.58 14.45 14.95
CA LEU A 110 14.29 15.85 15.27
C LEU A 110 13.99 16.08 16.74
N HIS A 111 13.40 15.12 17.45
CA HIS A 111 13.16 15.29 18.88
C HIS A 111 14.47 15.36 19.68
N GLN A 112 15.49 14.59 19.31
CA GLN A 112 16.79 14.61 19.98
C GLN A 112 17.57 15.87 19.62
N ALA A 113 17.60 16.20 18.32
CA ALA A 113 18.25 17.41 17.84
C ALA A 113 17.64 18.69 18.43
N ALA A 114 16.32 18.72 18.60
CA ALA A 114 15.66 19.83 19.26
C ALA A 114 16.17 20.00 20.69
N LEU A 115 16.30 18.92 21.48
CA LEU A 115 16.78 19.00 22.87
C LEU A 115 18.18 19.61 23.00
N SER A 116 19.04 19.46 21.99
CA SER A 116 20.42 19.96 22.00
C SER A 116 20.60 21.35 21.40
N MET A 117 19.56 21.98 20.86
CA MET A 117 19.63 23.28 20.18
C MET A 117 18.76 24.33 20.86
N SER A 118 19.08 25.61 20.69
CA SER A 118 18.16 26.71 21.06
C SER A 118 17.09 26.94 20.00
N ASP A 119 16.01 27.66 20.35
CA ASP A 119 14.96 28.02 19.38
C ASP A 119 15.50 28.92 18.25
N GLY A 120 16.37 29.87 18.61
CA GLY A 120 17.02 30.77 17.66
C GLY A 120 18.00 30.05 16.73
N GLU A 121 18.72 29.06 17.23
CA GLU A 121 19.57 28.18 16.43
C GLU A 121 18.76 27.34 15.43
N MET A 122 17.66 26.72 15.86
CA MET A 122 16.77 26.00 14.94
C MET A 122 16.18 26.92 13.87
N PHE A 123 15.75 28.12 14.25
CA PHE A 123 15.30 29.14 13.30
C PHE A 123 16.39 29.47 12.26
N TYR A 124 17.63 29.66 12.73
CA TYR A 124 18.76 29.97 11.86
C TYR A 124 19.03 28.86 10.85
N HIS A 125 19.04 27.60 11.28
CA HIS A 125 19.27 26.46 10.38
C HIS A 125 18.11 26.24 9.40
N ILE A 126 16.85 26.39 9.83
CA ILE A 126 15.71 26.26 8.91
C ILE A 126 15.78 27.35 7.82
N ARG A 127 16.14 28.58 8.19
CA ARG A 127 16.21 29.69 7.24
C ARG A 127 17.37 29.56 6.27
N ASN A 128 18.56 29.24 6.76
CA ASN A 128 19.79 29.28 5.98
C ASN A 128 20.20 27.93 5.39
N GLY A 129 19.53 26.85 5.79
CA GLY A 129 19.96 25.50 5.48
C GLY A 129 21.24 25.12 6.20
N ILE A 130 21.76 23.92 5.89
CA ILE A 130 23.04 23.45 6.42
C ILE A 130 23.92 23.05 5.24
N ARG A 131 25.02 23.79 5.07
CA ARG A 131 25.96 23.59 3.96
C ARG A 131 26.55 22.18 4.00
N ASN A 132 26.73 21.58 2.82
CA ASN A 132 27.21 20.19 2.64
C ASN A 132 26.28 19.12 3.24
N THR A 133 24.98 19.42 3.35
CA THR A 133 23.95 18.45 3.73
C THR A 133 22.76 18.54 2.77
N ALA A 134 21.80 17.63 2.90
CA ALA A 134 20.54 17.69 2.16
C ALA A 134 19.54 18.74 2.69
N MET A 135 19.87 19.48 3.78
CA MET A 135 18.98 20.49 4.37
C MET A 135 19.06 21.82 3.60
N PRO A 136 18.02 22.19 2.82
CA PRO A 136 18.04 23.41 2.02
C PRO A 136 17.75 24.65 2.86
N ALA A 137 18.08 25.82 2.31
CA ALA A 137 17.65 27.11 2.84
C ALA A 137 16.19 27.39 2.48
N TRP A 138 15.40 27.85 3.44
CA TRP A 138 13.99 28.17 3.24
C TRP A 138 13.71 29.67 3.39
N HIS A 139 13.14 30.27 2.34
CA HIS A 139 12.77 31.69 2.30
C HIS A 139 11.31 31.90 2.72
N PHE A 140 10.93 31.38 3.88
CA PHE A 140 9.60 31.63 4.44
C PHE A 140 9.55 32.97 5.21
N PRO A 141 8.37 33.58 5.36
CA PRO A 141 8.16 34.64 6.33
C PRO A 141 8.60 34.19 7.73
N ASP A 142 9.26 35.07 8.49
CA ASP A 142 9.81 34.79 9.82
C ASP A 142 8.82 34.08 10.74
N ARG A 143 7.56 34.52 10.73
CA ARG A 143 6.49 33.90 11.52
C ARG A 143 6.31 32.41 11.19
N GLN A 144 6.39 32.02 9.92
CA GLN A 144 6.25 30.62 9.51
C GLN A 144 7.45 29.77 9.96
N VAL A 145 8.66 30.33 9.93
CA VAL A 145 9.84 29.64 10.46
C VAL A 145 9.69 29.44 11.98
N TRP A 146 9.24 30.46 12.72
CA TRP A 146 8.95 30.32 14.15
C TRP A 146 7.82 29.33 14.46
N GLN A 147 6.82 29.20 13.59
CA GLN A 147 5.79 28.16 13.67
C GLN A 147 6.37 26.75 13.44
N LEU A 148 7.33 26.59 12.53
CA LEU A 148 8.06 25.32 12.35
C LEU A 148 8.88 24.96 13.59
N VAL A 149 9.63 25.92 14.14
CA VAL A 149 10.39 25.75 15.41
C VAL A 149 9.45 25.32 16.53
N ALA A 150 8.32 26.00 16.68
CA ALA A 150 7.28 25.66 17.65
C ALA A 150 6.74 24.24 17.47
N TYR A 151 6.45 23.83 16.23
CA TYR A 151 5.98 22.49 15.91
C TYR A 151 7.05 21.42 16.22
N ILE A 152 8.31 21.65 15.85
CA ILE A 152 9.44 20.72 16.09
C ILE A 152 9.67 20.53 17.60
N ARG A 153 9.52 21.59 18.41
CA ARG A 153 9.57 21.47 19.89
C ARG A 153 8.43 20.63 20.46
N HIS A 154 7.23 20.78 19.91
CA HIS A 154 6.07 19.99 20.32
C HIS A 154 6.10 18.57 19.75
N LEU A 155 7.04 18.27 18.85
CA LEU A 155 7.11 17.00 18.13
C LEU A 155 7.24 15.82 19.11
N ALA A 156 7.99 15.91 20.21
CA ALA A 156 8.05 14.83 21.21
C ALA A 156 6.74 14.61 22.00
N THR A 157 5.85 15.62 22.04
CA THR A 157 4.56 15.56 22.75
C THR A 157 3.39 15.14 21.85
N ILE A 158 3.58 15.22 20.52
CA ILE A 158 2.58 14.89 19.50
C ILE A 158 3.01 13.73 18.59
N ALA A 159 4.32 13.46 18.50
CA ALA A 159 4.86 12.22 17.99
C ALA A 159 4.55 11.16 19.06
N PRO A 160 3.86 10.11 18.66
CA PRO A 160 3.40 9.10 19.60
C PRO A 160 4.62 8.32 20.17
N PRO A 161 4.44 7.47 21.21
CA PRO A 161 5.50 6.65 21.82
C PRO A 161 6.32 5.83 20.80
N LYS A 162 7.35 5.08 21.20
CA LYS A 162 8.04 4.18 20.24
C LYS A 162 7.01 3.38 19.44
N ASP A 163 7.20 3.21 18.13
CA ASP A 163 6.23 2.55 17.25
C ASP A 163 5.72 1.21 17.82
N GLU A 164 6.62 0.45 18.46
CA GLU A 164 6.32 -0.81 19.13
C GLU A 164 5.33 -0.65 20.30
N ASP A 165 5.48 0.40 21.13
CA ASP A 165 4.59 0.69 22.26
C ASP A 165 3.21 1.18 21.78
N ILE A 166 3.16 1.96 20.69
CA ILE A 166 1.88 2.39 20.07
C ILE A 166 1.17 1.20 19.44
N VAL A 167 1.89 0.37 18.70
CA VAL A 167 1.33 -0.82 18.03
C VAL A 167 0.77 -1.78 19.08
N ALA A 168 1.48 -1.99 20.19
CA ALA A 168 1.00 -2.79 21.32
C ALA A 168 -0.26 -2.19 21.95
N GLN A 169 -0.28 -0.88 22.21
CA GLN A 169 -1.44 -0.18 22.77
C GLN A 169 -2.65 -0.16 21.81
N GLN A 170 -2.43 0.00 20.51
CA GLN A 170 -3.48 -0.05 19.49
C GLN A 170 -4.11 -1.44 19.42
N THR A 171 -3.28 -2.49 19.39
CA THR A 171 -3.74 -3.88 19.39
C THR A 171 -4.56 -4.19 20.65
N ALA A 172 -4.08 -3.77 21.84
CA ALA A 172 -4.79 -3.95 23.11
C ALA A 172 -6.09 -3.13 23.20
N SER A 173 -6.11 -1.92 22.63
CA SER A 173 -7.31 -1.08 22.59
C SER A 173 -8.40 -1.68 21.71
N VAL A 174 -8.06 -2.28 20.57
CA VAL A 174 -9.04 -2.97 19.71
C VAL A 174 -9.72 -4.12 20.46
N LEU A 175 -8.96 -4.87 21.29
CA LEU A 175 -9.49 -6.00 22.06
C LEU A 175 -10.44 -5.60 23.19
N SER A 176 -10.35 -4.37 23.70
CA SER A 176 -11.20 -3.85 24.78
C SER A 176 -12.35 -2.96 24.30
N ALA A 177 -12.34 -2.58 23.02
CA ALA A 177 -13.36 -1.76 22.40
C ALA A 177 -14.47 -2.62 21.77
N HIS A 178 -15.67 -2.03 21.65
CA HIS A 178 -16.73 -2.53 20.78
C HIS A 178 -16.82 -1.71 19.49
N TYR A 179 -17.38 -2.32 18.45
CA TYR A 179 -17.62 -1.70 17.15
C TYR A 179 -18.80 -0.73 17.21
N VAL A 180 -18.68 0.42 16.56
CA VAL A 180 -19.68 1.51 16.58
C VAL A 180 -20.23 1.86 15.20
N GLY A 181 -19.71 1.25 14.14
CA GLY A 181 -20.09 1.47 12.75
C GLY A 181 -19.51 2.77 12.17
N SER A 182 -19.33 2.78 10.85
CA SER A 182 -18.67 3.88 10.12
C SER A 182 -19.36 5.23 10.30
N LYS A 183 -20.67 5.24 10.56
CA LYS A 183 -21.44 6.48 10.79
C LYS A 183 -20.93 7.28 11.99
N ALA A 184 -20.43 6.61 13.04
CA ALA A 184 -19.88 7.27 14.22
C ALA A 184 -18.60 8.08 13.88
N CYS A 185 -17.87 7.69 12.83
CA CYS A 185 -16.65 8.37 12.39
C CYS A 185 -16.93 9.66 11.62
N GLN A 186 -18.15 9.83 11.05
CA GLN A 186 -18.45 10.87 10.07
C GLN A 186 -18.27 12.29 10.61
N SER A 187 -18.69 12.56 11.85
CA SER A 187 -18.71 13.92 12.41
C SER A 187 -17.31 14.53 12.51
N CYS A 188 -16.31 13.71 12.88
CA CYS A 188 -14.91 14.11 13.02
C CYS A 188 -14.10 13.93 11.72
N HIS A 189 -14.41 12.91 10.92
CA HIS A 189 -13.68 12.56 9.70
C HIS A 189 -14.48 12.81 8.41
N GLN A 190 -15.14 13.97 8.32
CA GLN A 190 -16.12 14.28 7.27
C GLN A 190 -15.58 14.07 5.84
N GLN A 191 -14.38 14.56 5.54
CA GLN A 191 -13.80 14.45 4.20
C GLN A 191 -13.45 13.01 3.83
N ILE A 192 -12.88 12.25 4.78
CA ILE A 192 -12.55 10.84 4.59
C ILE A 192 -13.83 10.04 4.38
N TYR A 193 -14.82 10.23 5.26
CA TYR A 193 -16.10 9.57 5.18
C TYR A 193 -16.81 9.85 3.85
N ALA A 194 -16.82 11.11 3.38
CA ALA A 194 -17.47 11.50 2.13
C ALA A 194 -16.80 10.91 0.88
N ARG A 195 -15.48 10.64 0.92
CA ARG A 195 -14.77 9.93 -0.15
C ARG A 195 -15.03 8.43 -0.05
N TRP A 196 -14.90 7.85 1.15
CA TRP A 196 -15.07 6.42 1.40
C TRP A 196 -16.49 5.97 1.05
N SER A 197 -17.52 6.74 1.42
CA SER A 197 -18.92 6.41 1.20
C SER A 197 -19.30 6.29 -0.27
N LYS A 198 -18.47 6.80 -1.19
CA LYS A 198 -18.65 6.69 -2.65
C LYS A 198 -17.87 5.51 -3.26
N THR A 199 -17.02 4.87 -2.47
CA THR A 199 -16.22 3.72 -2.94
C THR A 199 -17.10 2.49 -3.13
N ARG A 200 -16.59 1.53 -3.89
CA ARG A 200 -17.24 0.22 -4.00
C ARG A 200 -17.16 -0.57 -2.70
N MET A 201 -16.12 -0.38 -1.89
CA MET A 201 -16.02 -1.01 -0.56
C MET A 201 -17.20 -0.66 0.33
N ALA A 202 -17.65 0.60 0.33
CA ALA A 202 -18.82 1.07 1.07
C ALA A 202 -20.18 0.68 0.44
N ASN A 203 -20.19 0.13 -0.78
CA ASN A 203 -21.41 -0.09 -1.56
C ASN A 203 -21.40 -1.42 -2.33
N ILE A 204 -20.65 -2.42 -1.85
CA ILE A 204 -20.50 -3.71 -2.52
C ILE A 204 -21.76 -4.58 -2.35
N VAL A 205 -22.41 -4.50 -1.19
CA VAL A 205 -23.68 -5.15 -0.83
C VAL A 205 -24.75 -4.08 -0.63
N ARG A 206 -25.83 -4.16 -1.41
CA ARG A 206 -26.93 -3.19 -1.35
C ARG A 206 -28.26 -3.90 -1.33
N ASP A 207 -29.17 -3.44 -0.47
CA ASP A 207 -30.59 -3.82 -0.54
C ASP A 207 -31.27 -2.96 -1.59
N PRO A 208 -31.69 -3.52 -2.74
CA PRO A 208 -32.24 -2.71 -3.82
C PRO A 208 -33.64 -2.16 -3.49
N ARG A 209 -34.29 -2.60 -2.40
CA ARG A 209 -35.57 -2.04 -1.92
C ARG A 209 -35.36 -0.71 -1.19
N VAL A 210 -34.20 -0.56 -0.55
CA VAL A 210 -33.76 0.70 0.09
C VAL A 210 -32.99 1.57 -0.90
N HIS A 211 -32.27 0.93 -1.82
CA HIS A 211 -31.41 1.56 -2.82
C HIS A 211 -31.76 1.09 -4.24
N PRO A 212 -32.90 1.55 -4.81
CA PRO A 212 -33.34 1.11 -6.13
C PRO A 212 -32.30 1.35 -7.23
N GLU A 213 -31.47 2.38 -7.09
CA GLU A 213 -30.38 2.71 -8.01
C GLU A 213 -29.27 1.64 -8.06
N ALA A 214 -29.20 0.77 -7.04
CA ALA A 214 -28.20 -0.29 -6.98
C ALA A 214 -28.54 -1.47 -7.91
N LEU A 215 -29.81 -1.65 -8.30
CA LEU A 215 -30.21 -2.65 -9.29
C LEU A 215 -29.88 -2.13 -10.69
N ILE A 216 -28.84 -2.67 -11.32
CA ILE A 216 -28.31 -2.15 -12.59
C ILE A 216 -29.19 -2.54 -13.79
N PRO A 217 -29.54 -3.82 -14.01
CA PRO A 217 -30.33 -4.20 -15.16
C PRO A 217 -31.83 -4.05 -14.96
N ASP A 218 -32.52 -3.88 -16.08
CA ASP A 218 -33.97 -3.96 -16.15
C ASP A 218 -34.43 -5.43 -16.17
N LEU A 219 -34.96 -5.90 -15.03
CA LEU A 219 -35.42 -7.29 -14.88
C LEU A 219 -36.58 -7.64 -15.82
N SER A 220 -37.41 -6.67 -16.24
CA SER A 220 -38.56 -6.97 -17.11
C SER A 220 -38.15 -7.32 -18.54
N LYS A 221 -36.89 -7.07 -18.90
CA LYS A 221 -36.30 -7.39 -20.21
C LYS A 221 -35.48 -8.68 -20.19
N ALA A 222 -35.37 -9.34 -19.05
CA ALA A 222 -34.60 -10.56 -18.93
C ALA A 222 -35.33 -11.75 -19.57
N ASP A 223 -34.56 -12.67 -20.17
CA ASP A 223 -35.08 -13.97 -20.58
C ASP A 223 -35.52 -14.76 -19.34
N PRO A 224 -36.82 -15.13 -19.19
CA PRO A 224 -37.31 -15.89 -18.05
C PRO A 224 -36.63 -17.26 -17.88
N LYS A 225 -36.00 -17.80 -18.93
CA LYS A 225 -35.21 -19.05 -18.86
C LYS A 225 -33.86 -18.86 -18.16
N ILE A 226 -33.39 -17.64 -18.03
CA ILE A 226 -32.14 -17.27 -17.34
C ILE A 226 -32.47 -16.64 -15.99
N VAL A 227 -33.39 -15.67 -15.99
CA VAL A 227 -33.81 -14.95 -14.79
C VAL A 227 -35.22 -15.39 -14.41
N ASN A 228 -35.30 -16.28 -13.43
CA ASN A 228 -36.56 -16.85 -12.94
C ASN A 228 -37.03 -16.25 -11.60
N PHE A 229 -36.56 -15.03 -11.29
CA PHE A 229 -36.87 -14.31 -10.06
C PHE A 229 -37.25 -12.86 -10.37
N THR A 230 -37.91 -12.23 -9.42
CA THR A 230 -38.35 -10.84 -9.48
C THR A 230 -37.62 -9.98 -8.46
N MET A 231 -37.83 -8.67 -8.53
CA MET A 231 -37.31 -7.72 -7.55
C MET A 231 -37.72 -8.07 -6.10
N LYS A 232 -38.88 -8.70 -5.89
CA LYS A 232 -39.36 -9.08 -4.55
C LYS A 232 -38.54 -10.21 -3.92
N ASP A 233 -37.89 -11.02 -4.75
CA ASP A 233 -37.06 -12.15 -4.30
C ASP A 233 -35.65 -11.71 -3.91
N ILE A 234 -35.23 -10.51 -4.32
CA ILE A 234 -33.89 -9.99 -4.09
C ILE A 234 -33.83 -9.31 -2.71
N GLY A 235 -33.08 -9.92 -1.80
CA GLY A 235 -32.68 -9.31 -0.54
C GLY A 235 -31.47 -8.39 -0.72
N PHE A 236 -30.46 -8.85 -1.47
CA PHE A 236 -29.25 -8.09 -1.77
C PHE A 236 -28.77 -8.23 -3.20
N VAL A 237 -28.11 -7.18 -3.69
CA VAL A 237 -27.25 -7.22 -4.87
C VAL A 237 -25.78 -7.10 -4.45
N TYR A 238 -24.91 -7.92 -5.02
CA TYR A 238 -23.46 -7.85 -4.81
C TYR A 238 -22.78 -7.43 -6.11
N GLY A 239 -21.97 -6.37 -6.05
CA GLY A 239 -21.13 -5.93 -7.17
C GLY A 239 -21.79 -4.93 -8.13
N SER A 240 -20.96 -4.03 -8.67
CA SER A 240 -21.38 -2.95 -9.57
C SER A 240 -20.40 -2.63 -10.70
N LYS A 241 -19.15 -3.12 -10.67
CA LYS A 241 -18.13 -2.80 -11.69
C LYS A 241 -18.11 -3.78 -12.86
N TRP A 242 -18.04 -5.07 -12.55
CA TRP A 242 -17.76 -6.12 -13.54
C TRP A 242 -18.97 -7.02 -13.72
N LYS A 243 -19.52 -7.47 -12.60
CA LYS A 243 -20.72 -8.30 -12.55
C LYS A 243 -21.57 -7.92 -11.35
N GLN A 244 -22.86 -8.14 -11.48
CA GLN A 244 -23.82 -8.04 -10.38
C GLN A 244 -24.47 -9.40 -10.15
N ARG A 245 -24.48 -9.84 -8.90
CA ARG A 245 -25.13 -11.08 -8.44
C ARG A 245 -26.24 -10.74 -7.48
N TYR A 246 -27.24 -11.62 -7.41
CA TYR A 246 -28.48 -11.39 -6.69
C TYR A 246 -28.64 -12.47 -5.64
N PHE A 247 -29.14 -12.08 -4.47
CA PHE A 247 -29.23 -12.97 -3.33
C PHE A 247 -30.60 -12.84 -2.69
N ARG A 248 -31.21 -13.97 -2.35
CA ARG A 248 -32.48 -14.01 -1.61
C ARG A 248 -32.23 -14.33 -0.15
N LYS A 249 -33.03 -13.75 0.73
CA LYS A 249 -32.96 -14.04 2.17
C LYS A 249 -33.60 -15.39 2.48
N VAL A 250 -32.96 -16.20 3.31
CA VAL A 250 -33.48 -17.48 3.83
C VAL A 250 -33.15 -17.57 5.31
N GLY A 251 -34.17 -17.44 6.16
CA GLY A 251 -33.96 -17.34 7.60
C GLY A 251 -33.06 -16.16 7.95
N ASP A 252 -31.92 -16.45 8.55
CA ASP A 252 -30.90 -15.50 9.01
C ASP A 252 -29.73 -15.31 8.01
N THR A 253 -29.74 -15.99 6.88
CA THR A 253 -28.68 -15.94 5.86
C THR A 253 -29.25 -15.54 4.49
N TYR A 254 -28.36 -15.41 3.51
CA TYR A 254 -28.72 -15.22 2.12
C TYR A 254 -28.16 -16.35 1.28
N ILE A 255 -28.81 -16.63 0.16
CA ILE A 255 -28.30 -17.58 -0.83
C ILE A 255 -28.33 -16.94 -2.22
N PRO A 256 -27.35 -17.27 -3.09
CA PRO A 256 -27.32 -16.73 -4.43
C PRO A 256 -28.52 -17.20 -5.26
N LEU A 257 -29.03 -16.30 -6.09
CA LEU A 257 -29.97 -16.62 -7.15
C LEU A 257 -29.21 -17.12 -8.40
N THR A 258 -29.93 -17.75 -9.32
CA THR A 258 -29.37 -18.54 -10.43
C THR A 258 -28.91 -17.73 -11.65
N ALA A 259 -28.87 -16.40 -11.54
CA ALA A 259 -28.44 -15.52 -12.61
C ALA A 259 -27.45 -14.46 -12.13
N GLN A 260 -26.63 -14.00 -13.06
CA GLN A 260 -25.74 -12.85 -12.87
C GLN A 260 -25.76 -11.94 -14.10
N TRP A 261 -25.45 -10.68 -13.87
CA TRP A 261 -25.40 -9.66 -14.90
C TRP A 261 -23.95 -9.28 -15.21
N ASN A 262 -23.57 -9.31 -16.48
CA ASN A 262 -22.30 -8.74 -16.94
C ASN A 262 -22.47 -7.24 -17.22
N VAL A 263 -21.80 -6.40 -16.44
CA VAL A 263 -21.94 -4.93 -16.51
C VAL A 263 -21.39 -4.38 -17.82
N ALA A 264 -20.29 -4.95 -18.33
CA ALA A 264 -19.63 -4.48 -19.54
C ALA A 264 -20.43 -4.84 -20.80
N THR A 265 -20.88 -6.09 -20.92
CA THR A 265 -21.59 -6.56 -22.12
C THR A 265 -23.09 -6.30 -22.08
N LYS A 266 -23.62 -5.92 -20.90
CA LYS A 266 -25.06 -5.76 -20.63
C LYS A 266 -25.85 -7.02 -20.97
N LYS A 267 -25.34 -8.17 -20.54
CA LYS A 267 -25.94 -9.49 -20.79
C LYS A 267 -26.15 -10.27 -19.50
N TRP A 268 -27.28 -10.97 -19.45
CA TRP A 268 -27.57 -11.97 -18.43
C TRP A 268 -26.86 -13.29 -18.75
N SER A 269 -26.44 -13.99 -17.70
CA SER A 269 -25.98 -15.37 -17.79
C SER A 269 -26.42 -16.15 -16.56
N LYS A 270 -26.51 -17.48 -16.70
CA LYS A 270 -26.74 -18.36 -15.56
C LYS A 270 -25.57 -18.25 -14.59
N TYR A 271 -25.87 -18.34 -13.30
CA TYR A 271 -24.90 -18.34 -12.23
C TYR A 271 -25.06 -19.57 -11.35
N HIS A 272 -24.01 -20.37 -11.32
CA HIS A 272 -23.86 -21.53 -10.46
C HIS A 272 -22.36 -21.71 -10.20
N VAL A 273 -21.98 -21.97 -8.94
CA VAL A 273 -20.61 -22.37 -8.60
C VAL A 273 -20.51 -23.88 -8.83
N ALA A 274 -19.47 -24.40 -9.47
CA ALA A 274 -19.39 -25.85 -9.65
C ALA A 274 -18.93 -26.53 -8.33
N ASP A 275 -19.42 -27.75 -8.05
CA ASP A 275 -19.06 -28.51 -6.84
C ASP A 275 -17.58 -28.95 -6.77
N ASN A 276 -16.83 -28.77 -7.85
CA ASN A 276 -15.44 -29.22 -7.98
C ASN A 276 -14.42 -28.09 -8.20
N GLN A 277 -14.83 -26.82 -8.11
CA GLN A 277 -13.94 -25.68 -8.36
C GLN A 277 -13.26 -25.17 -7.08
N ASP A 278 -14.08 -24.75 -6.11
CA ASP A 278 -13.61 -24.26 -4.83
C ASP A 278 -13.54 -25.39 -3.80
N TRP A 279 -12.50 -25.38 -2.94
CA TRP A 279 -12.29 -26.44 -1.94
C TRP A 279 -13.49 -26.61 -1.00
N TRP A 280 -14.21 -25.53 -0.70
CA TRP A 280 -15.37 -25.57 0.20
C TRP A 280 -16.62 -26.13 -0.48
N ALA A 281 -16.66 -26.19 -1.81
CA ALA A 281 -17.87 -26.55 -2.55
C ALA A 281 -18.35 -27.98 -2.23
N ILE A 282 -17.42 -28.90 -1.96
CA ILE A 282 -17.74 -30.27 -1.53
C ILE A 282 -18.44 -30.33 -0.17
N HIS A 283 -18.27 -29.30 0.67
CA HIS A 283 -18.92 -29.20 1.98
C HIS A 283 -20.30 -28.52 1.90
N TYR A 284 -20.61 -27.92 0.76
CA TYR A 284 -21.90 -27.29 0.45
C TYR A 284 -22.42 -27.76 -0.92
N PRO A 285 -22.66 -29.09 -1.10
CA PRO A 285 -23.03 -29.66 -2.38
C PRO A 285 -24.37 -29.11 -2.85
N ASP A 286 -24.46 -28.82 -4.14
CA ASP A 286 -25.64 -28.22 -4.77
C ASP A 286 -26.16 -29.11 -5.91
N PRO A 287 -26.75 -30.29 -5.60
CA PRO A 287 -27.19 -31.24 -6.61
C PRO A 287 -28.32 -30.71 -7.50
N LYS A 288 -28.99 -29.63 -7.08
CA LYS A 288 -30.04 -28.96 -7.85
C LYS A 288 -29.48 -27.96 -8.87
N GLY A 289 -28.23 -27.54 -8.69
CA GLY A 289 -27.60 -26.52 -9.53
C GLY A 289 -28.17 -25.11 -9.34
N ASP A 290 -28.86 -24.84 -8.22
CA ASP A 290 -29.59 -23.59 -7.97
C ASP A 290 -28.99 -22.72 -6.85
N ASN A 291 -27.83 -23.11 -6.33
CA ASN A 291 -27.09 -22.55 -5.20
C ASN A 291 -27.84 -22.61 -3.86
N SER A 292 -28.91 -23.40 -3.74
CA SER A 292 -29.74 -23.40 -2.52
C SER A 292 -29.02 -23.86 -1.25
N SER A 293 -27.97 -24.66 -1.40
CA SER A 293 -27.13 -25.15 -0.29
C SER A 293 -25.95 -24.25 0.07
N ARG A 294 -25.84 -23.03 -0.50
CA ARG A 294 -24.65 -22.19 -0.40
C ARG A 294 -24.93 -20.85 0.31
N PRO A 295 -24.97 -20.85 1.64
CA PRO A 295 -25.26 -19.67 2.44
C PRO A 295 -24.12 -18.65 2.40
N THR A 296 -24.46 -17.36 2.39
CA THR A 296 -23.47 -16.27 2.40
C THR A 296 -22.75 -16.13 3.74
N ALA A 297 -23.40 -16.48 4.86
CA ALA A 297 -22.80 -16.34 6.19
C ALA A 297 -21.38 -16.98 6.30
N PRO A 298 -21.21 -18.27 5.97
CA PRO A 298 -19.88 -18.88 5.99
C PRO A 298 -19.03 -18.62 4.74
N LEU A 299 -19.63 -18.24 3.61
CA LEU A 299 -18.92 -18.17 2.31
C LEU A 299 -18.59 -16.75 1.83
N CYS A 300 -19.17 -15.71 2.42
CA CYS A 300 -19.13 -14.35 1.87
C CYS A 300 -19.11 -13.27 2.96
N ASP A 301 -19.90 -13.41 4.01
CA ASP A 301 -20.31 -12.24 4.80
C ASP A 301 -19.19 -11.69 5.69
N GLY A 302 -18.21 -12.50 6.09
CA GLY A 302 -17.03 -12.00 6.80
C GLY A 302 -16.20 -11.01 6.00
N CYS A 303 -16.13 -11.16 4.67
CA CYS A 303 -15.40 -10.24 3.79
C CYS A 303 -16.24 -9.04 3.33
N HIS A 304 -17.57 -9.09 3.49
CA HIS A 304 -18.52 -8.10 2.98
C HIS A 304 -19.28 -7.36 4.10
N SER A 305 -18.76 -7.40 5.32
CA SER A 305 -19.33 -6.72 6.47
C SER A 305 -18.26 -6.36 7.51
N VAL A 306 -18.67 -5.60 8.52
CA VAL A 306 -17.86 -5.29 9.71
C VAL A 306 -18.25 -6.25 10.83
N ASN A 307 -17.26 -7.02 11.31
CA ASN A 307 -17.36 -7.89 12.48
C ASN A 307 -18.57 -8.83 12.44
N PHE A 308 -18.67 -9.67 11.39
CA PHE A 308 -19.72 -10.67 11.28
C PHE A 308 -19.66 -11.67 12.44
N ASN A 309 -20.69 -11.71 13.27
CA ASN A 309 -20.77 -12.64 14.37
C ASN A 309 -21.34 -13.98 13.87
N ILE A 310 -20.55 -15.06 13.96
CA ILE A 310 -20.94 -16.38 13.47
C ILE A 310 -22.05 -17.06 14.29
N ASP A 311 -22.23 -16.66 15.55
CA ASP A 311 -23.26 -17.22 16.45
C ASP A 311 -24.62 -16.57 16.21
N THR A 312 -24.65 -15.24 16.09
CA THR A 312 -25.89 -14.50 15.82
C THR A 312 -26.20 -14.36 14.34
N ARG A 313 -25.22 -14.62 13.47
CA ARG A 313 -25.26 -14.41 12.00
C ARG A 313 -25.64 -12.99 11.63
N GLN A 314 -25.18 -12.01 12.42
CA GLN A 314 -25.40 -10.60 12.17
C GLN A 314 -24.06 -9.85 12.10
N PRO A 315 -23.91 -8.94 11.13
CA PRO A 315 -22.82 -7.97 11.15
C PRO A 315 -23.16 -6.77 12.02
N ILE A 316 -22.13 -6.00 12.39
CA ILE A 316 -22.32 -4.66 12.96
C ILE A 316 -22.75 -3.68 11.87
N GLU A 317 -22.15 -3.80 10.68
CA GLU A 317 -22.42 -2.96 9.52
C GLU A 317 -22.22 -3.80 8.25
N TRP A 318 -23.15 -3.70 7.30
CA TRP A 318 -22.95 -4.27 5.96
C TRP A 318 -21.99 -3.41 5.15
N ASN A 319 -21.28 -4.03 4.20
CA ASN A 319 -20.17 -3.44 3.42
C ASN A 319 -18.85 -3.39 4.19
N VAL A 320 -17.78 -3.02 3.49
CA VAL A 320 -16.44 -2.86 4.09
C VAL A 320 -16.36 -1.46 4.72
N GLY A 321 -16.77 -1.41 5.99
CA GLY A 321 -16.78 -0.21 6.85
C GLY A 321 -15.40 0.20 7.37
N CYS A 322 -15.33 1.38 8.00
CA CYS A 322 -14.09 1.91 8.60
C CYS A 322 -13.43 0.90 9.53
N GLU A 323 -14.21 0.26 10.39
CA GLU A 323 -13.72 -0.65 11.43
C GLU A 323 -13.30 -2.03 10.89
N ALA A 324 -13.59 -2.37 9.62
CA ALA A 324 -13.02 -3.55 8.98
C ALA A 324 -11.50 -3.43 8.76
N CYS A 325 -11.00 -2.19 8.65
CA CYS A 325 -9.57 -1.88 8.52
C CYS A 325 -8.96 -1.25 9.78
N HIS A 326 -9.76 -0.53 10.56
CA HIS A 326 -9.30 0.22 11.74
C HIS A 326 -9.60 -0.46 13.08
N GLY A 327 -10.26 -1.63 13.07
CA GLY A 327 -10.72 -2.31 14.28
C GLY A 327 -11.82 -1.55 15.00
N ALA A 328 -12.26 -2.08 16.15
CA ALA A 328 -13.30 -1.49 16.98
C ALA A 328 -12.92 -0.08 17.48
N GLY A 329 -13.82 0.89 17.28
CA GLY A 329 -13.54 2.32 17.47
C GLY A 329 -14.21 3.01 18.65
N SER A 330 -15.01 2.32 19.47
CA SER A 330 -15.76 2.95 20.59
C SER A 330 -14.89 3.78 21.53
N ASN A 331 -13.73 3.25 21.97
CA ASN A 331 -12.81 3.98 22.84
C ASN A 331 -12.28 5.26 22.18
N HIS A 332 -12.02 5.21 20.87
CA HIS A 332 -11.57 6.37 20.10
C HIS A 332 -12.68 7.42 19.95
N VAL A 333 -13.91 6.99 19.66
CA VAL A 333 -15.06 7.90 19.54
C VAL A 333 -15.33 8.62 20.86
N GLN A 334 -15.20 7.93 22.00
CA GLN A 334 -15.40 8.54 23.32
C GLN A 334 -14.26 9.49 23.72
N ASN A 335 -13.01 9.14 23.42
CA ASN A 335 -11.84 9.95 23.80
C ASN A 335 -10.75 9.84 22.71
N PRO A 336 -10.78 10.69 21.67
CA PRO A 336 -9.89 10.53 20.52
C PRO A 336 -8.41 10.63 20.90
N LYS A 337 -7.67 9.52 20.75
CA LYS A 337 -6.22 9.45 20.92
C LYS A 337 -5.59 8.72 19.74
N LEU A 338 -4.29 8.95 19.54
CA LEU A 338 -3.54 8.33 18.45
C LEU A 338 -3.39 6.80 18.59
N PHE A 339 -3.49 6.27 19.81
CA PHE A 339 -3.21 4.87 20.13
C PHE A 339 -4.46 4.04 20.44
N ASN A 340 -5.66 4.64 20.50
CA ASN A 340 -6.90 3.91 20.81
C ASN A 340 -7.78 3.64 19.59
N ILE A 341 -7.19 3.76 18.39
CA ILE A 341 -7.71 3.27 17.11
C ILE A 341 -6.54 2.71 16.31
N LEU A 342 -6.76 1.62 15.59
CA LEU A 342 -5.72 1.08 14.72
C LEU A 342 -5.52 2.00 13.51
N ASN A 343 -4.27 2.23 13.12
CA ASN A 343 -3.95 2.80 11.83
C ASN A 343 -3.03 1.83 11.08
N PRO A 344 -3.48 1.19 9.98
CA PRO A 344 -2.66 0.24 9.21
C PRO A 344 -1.32 0.83 8.76
N ALA A 345 -1.25 2.15 8.49
CA ALA A 345 -0.02 2.82 8.09
C ALA A 345 1.03 2.94 9.21
N ARG A 346 0.66 2.63 10.47
CA ARG A 346 1.54 2.60 11.64
C ARG A 346 1.92 1.19 12.08
N GLN A 347 1.36 0.18 11.42
CA GLN A 347 1.71 -1.21 11.67
C GLN A 347 2.98 -1.57 10.87
N ASN A 348 3.64 -2.68 11.22
CA ASN A 348 4.65 -3.21 10.31
C ASN A 348 4.01 -3.60 8.97
N TYR A 349 4.83 -3.66 7.92
CA TYR A 349 4.33 -3.87 6.56
C TYR A 349 3.55 -5.18 6.38
N VAL A 350 3.78 -6.20 7.22
CA VAL A 350 3.04 -7.47 7.16
C VAL A 350 1.61 -7.24 7.63
N GLN A 351 1.40 -6.76 8.87
CA GLN A 351 0.06 -6.49 9.41
C GLN A 351 -0.69 -5.38 8.63
N ALA A 352 0.06 -4.42 8.10
CA ALA A 352 -0.47 -3.40 7.20
C ALA A 352 -1.07 -4.03 5.92
N ASN A 353 -0.42 -5.03 5.34
CA ASN A 353 -0.92 -5.78 4.19
C ASN A 353 -2.01 -6.79 4.58
N ASP A 354 -1.89 -7.45 5.73
CA ASP A 354 -2.90 -8.38 6.26
C ASP A 354 -4.30 -7.74 6.32
N THR A 355 -4.35 -6.44 6.62
CA THR A 355 -5.58 -5.63 6.60
C THR A 355 -6.33 -5.71 5.27
N CYS A 356 -5.63 -5.88 4.15
CA CYS A 356 -6.20 -6.04 2.82
C CYS A 356 -6.32 -7.53 2.43
N ILE A 357 -5.30 -8.33 2.76
CA ILE A 357 -5.20 -9.74 2.38
C ILE A 357 -6.32 -10.58 3.00
N GLN A 358 -6.86 -10.19 4.17
CA GLN A 358 -7.99 -10.87 4.81
C GLN A 358 -9.20 -11.08 3.88
N CYS A 359 -9.40 -10.19 2.89
CA CYS A 359 -10.49 -10.29 1.91
C CYS A 359 -9.98 -10.45 0.47
N HIS A 360 -8.83 -9.88 0.14
CA HIS A 360 -8.24 -9.90 -1.20
C HIS A 360 -7.30 -11.11 -1.40
N SER A 361 -7.63 -12.24 -0.80
CA SER A 361 -6.94 -13.51 -1.00
C SER A 361 -7.90 -14.68 -1.11
N GLN A 362 -7.39 -15.81 -1.59
CA GLN A 362 -8.03 -17.12 -1.44
C GLN A 362 -7.22 -17.93 -0.44
N GLY A 363 -7.91 -18.78 0.31
CA GLY A 363 -7.31 -19.56 1.39
C GLY A 363 -8.36 -20.23 2.26
N GLN A 364 -7.90 -20.67 3.43
CA GLN A 364 -8.70 -21.45 4.37
C GLN A 364 -8.40 -21.03 5.82
N PRO A 365 -9.41 -20.99 6.69
CA PRO A 365 -9.20 -20.95 8.14
C PRO A 365 -8.34 -22.13 8.59
N LEU A 366 -7.44 -21.89 9.55
CA LEU A 366 -6.56 -22.95 10.06
C LEU A 366 -7.31 -24.09 10.76
N ASN A 367 -8.47 -23.80 11.34
CA ASN A 367 -9.23 -24.71 12.20
C ASN A 367 -10.62 -25.03 11.63
N ASN A 368 -10.76 -25.08 10.31
CA ASN A 368 -12.02 -25.53 9.70
C ASN A 368 -12.25 -27.03 9.96
N PRO A 369 -13.50 -27.47 10.22
CA PRO A 369 -14.70 -26.65 10.39
C PRO A 369 -14.80 -25.99 11.77
N ILE A 370 -15.38 -24.79 11.82
CA ILE A 370 -15.62 -24.03 13.05
C ILE A 370 -17.09 -24.19 13.43
N LYS A 371 -17.37 -24.74 14.62
CA LYS A 371 -18.74 -25.03 15.10
C LYS A 371 -19.57 -25.83 14.07
N GLY A 372 -18.94 -26.78 13.38
CA GLY A 372 -19.59 -27.65 12.39
C GLY A 372 -19.85 -27.03 11.02
N GLN A 373 -19.35 -25.82 10.74
CA GLN A 373 -19.44 -25.17 9.43
C GLN A 373 -18.06 -24.87 8.84
N TYR A 374 -17.94 -24.94 7.52
CA TYR A 374 -16.72 -24.61 6.79
C TYR A 374 -16.78 -23.16 6.29
N TYR A 375 -15.83 -22.33 6.70
CA TYR A 375 -15.80 -20.92 6.36
C TYR A 375 -14.77 -20.61 5.26
N ASP A 376 -15.09 -19.69 4.36
CA ASP A 376 -14.21 -19.18 3.28
C ASP A 376 -13.74 -17.74 3.55
N TRP A 377 -13.49 -17.42 4.83
CA TRP A 377 -12.96 -16.14 5.30
C TRP A 377 -12.32 -16.31 6.69
N PRO A 378 -11.41 -15.41 7.13
CA PRO A 378 -10.60 -15.60 8.33
C PRO A 378 -11.39 -15.36 9.64
N VAL A 379 -12.18 -16.35 10.05
CA VAL A 379 -13.02 -16.28 11.26
C VAL A 379 -12.17 -15.97 12.50
N GLY A 380 -12.56 -14.92 13.24
CA GLY A 380 -11.89 -14.48 14.46
C GLY A 380 -10.73 -13.51 14.23
N TYR A 381 -10.32 -13.27 12.99
CA TYR A 381 -9.36 -12.22 12.67
C TYR A 381 -9.99 -10.84 12.83
N HIS A 382 -9.20 -9.89 13.35
CA HIS A 382 -9.47 -8.47 13.23
C HIS A 382 -8.17 -7.72 12.94
N ALA A 383 -8.29 -6.53 12.35
CA ALA A 383 -7.15 -5.70 12.00
C ALA A 383 -6.24 -5.48 13.22
N GLY A 384 -4.93 -5.58 13.01
CA GLY A 384 -3.90 -5.53 14.06
C GLY A 384 -3.43 -6.91 14.54
N LEU A 385 -4.21 -7.98 14.35
CA LEU A 385 -3.71 -9.35 14.55
C LEU A 385 -2.82 -9.81 13.39
N LYS A 386 -2.13 -10.93 13.59
CA LYS A 386 -1.40 -11.63 12.53
C LYS A 386 -2.39 -12.50 11.77
N LEU A 387 -2.60 -12.22 10.49
CA LEU A 387 -3.56 -12.98 9.68
C LEU A 387 -3.18 -14.46 9.57
N ALA A 388 -1.88 -14.76 9.54
CA ALA A 388 -1.35 -16.11 9.46
C ALA A 388 -1.76 -17.02 10.65
N ASP A 389 -2.20 -16.46 11.78
CA ASP A 389 -2.69 -17.23 12.93
C ASP A 389 -4.16 -17.70 12.75
N PHE A 390 -4.84 -17.20 11.72
CA PHE A 390 -6.25 -17.48 11.42
C PHE A 390 -6.46 -18.03 10.01
N TRP A 391 -5.59 -17.65 9.06
CA TRP A 391 -5.78 -17.85 7.64
C TRP A 391 -4.52 -18.43 6.99
N LYS A 392 -4.72 -19.51 6.26
CA LYS A 392 -3.72 -20.09 5.36
C LYS A 392 -4.09 -19.73 3.94
N LEU A 393 -3.23 -18.99 3.25
CA LEU A 393 -3.39 -18.71 1.84
C LEU A 393 -3.48 -20.03 1.04
N GLU A 394 -4.26 -20.00 -0.03
CA GLU A 394 -4.50 -21.15 -0.89
C GLU A 394 -3.17 -21.77 -1.32
N PRO A 395 -2.94 -23.08 -1.08
CA PRO A 395 -1.71 -23.73 -1.46
C PRO A 395 -1.58 -23.79 -2.99
N HIS A 396 -0.34 -23.87 -3.46
CA HIS A 396 -0.03 -24.15 -4.85
C HIS A 396 1.13 -25.13 -4.94
N LYS A 397 1.20 -25.83 -6.07
CA LYS A 397 2.32 -26.71 -6.42
C LYS A 397 2.87 -26.25 -7.76
N LEU A 398 4.15 -25.92 -7.80
CA LEU A 398 4.81 -25.52 -9.04
C LEU A 398 4.75 -26.65 -10.08
N GLY A 399 4.52 -26.28 -11.33
CA GLY A 399 4.30 -27.19 -12.45
C GLY A 399 2.84 -27.61 -12.65
N GLU A 400 1.92 -27.25 -11.75
CA GLU A 400 0.52 -27.66 -11.83
C GLU A 400 -0.41 -26.45 -12.09
N HIS A 401 -1.29 -26.57 -13.08
CA HIS A 401 -2.38 -25.63 -13.30
C HIS A 401 -3.60 -26.09 -12.48
N THR A 402 -4.05 -25.25 -11.57
CA THR A 402 -5.24 -25.49 -10.72
C THR A 402 -6.29 -24.40 -10.96
N PHE A 403 -7.47 -24.54 -10.38
CA PHE A 403 -8.51 -23.51 -10.45
C PHE A 403 -8.04 -22.13 -9.91
N THR A 404 -7.10 -22.12 -8.96
CA THR A 404 -6.63 -20.91 -8.29
C THR A 404 -5.26 -20.44 -8.78
N HIS A 405 -4.40 -21.33 -9.27
CA HIS A 405 -3.03 -20.96 -9.66
C HIS A 405 -2.62 -21.55 -11.01
N PHE A 406 -1.83 -20.76 -11.74
CA PHE A 406 -1.04 -21.24 -12.86
C PHE A 406 0.18 -22.07 -12.39
N PRO A 407 0.84 -22.82 -13.30
CA PRO A 407 2.00 -23.64 -12.97
C PRO A 407 3.17 -22.92 -12.30
N ASP A 408 3.29 -21.60 -12.44
CA ASP A 408 4.34 -20.81 -11.80
C ASP A 408 3.97 -20.31 -10.39
N GLY A 409 2.78 -20.65 -9.90
CA GLY A 409 2.25 -20.18 -8.63
C GLY A 409 1.58 -18.80 -8.67
N SER A 410 1.44 -18.18 -9.84
CA SER A 410 0.66 -16.95 -10.00
C SER A 410 -0.84 -17.22 -10.07
N ALA A 411 -1.65 -16.22 -9.71
CA ALA A 411 -3.09 -16.34 -9.67
C ALA A 411 -3.74 -16.67 -11.03
N ALA A 412 -4.59 -17.70 -11.04
CA ALA A 412 -5.49 -18.08 -12.12
C ALA A 412 -6.97 -17.81 -11.78
N LYS A 413 -7.26 -16.99 -10.76
CA LYS A 413 -8.62 -16.62 -10.35
C LYS A 413 -8.67 -15.20 -9.80
N ASN A 414 -9.87 -14.64 -9.70
CA ASN A 414 -10.14 -13.42 -8.95
C ASN A 414 -9.84 -13.58 -7.45
N ARG A 415 -9.67 -12.44 -6.78
CA ARG A 415 -9.49 -12.30 -5.33
C ARG A 415 -8.23 -13.00 -4.84
N MET A 416 -7.17 -12.94 -5.64
CA MET A 416 -5.87 -13.54 -5.33
C MET A 416 -4.74 -12.51 -5.36
N GLN A 417 -5.07 -11.21 -5.33
CA GLN A 417 -4.07 -10.14 -5.31
C GLN A 417 -3.14 -10.29 -4.10
N GLY A 418 -3.65 -10.71 -2.95
CA GLY A 418 -2.85 -11.04 -1.77
C GLY A 418 -1.94 -12.25 -1.99
N ASN A 419 -2.44 -13.34 -2.59
CA ASN A 419 -1.66 -14.53 -2.90
C ASN A 419 -0.47 -14.21 -3.83
N ASP A 420 -0.69 -13.38 -4.84
CA ASP A 420 0.36 -12.88 -5.74
C ASP A 420 1.32 -11.93 -5.00
N PHE A 421 0.78 -10.95 -4.27
CA PHE A 421 1.55 -9.84 -3.71
C PHE A 421 2.56 -10.33 -2.67
N VAL A 422 2.19 -11.28 -1.80
CA VAL A 422 3.11 -11.82 -0.78
C VAL A 422 4.33 -12.52 -1.36
N GLN A 423 4.25 -12.98 -2.61
CA GLN A 423 5.37 -13.61 -3.32
C GLN A 423 6.30 -12.56 -3.97
N SER A 424 5.81 -11.34 -4.17
CA SER A 424 6.51 -10.28 -4.92
C SER A 424 7.73 -9.71 -4.21
N LEU A 425 8.65 -9.14 -5.00
CA LEU A 425 9.77 -8.35 -4.46
C LEU A 425 9.28 -7.10 -3.71
N MET A 426 8.15 -6.51 -4.11
CA MET A 426 7.58 -5.34 -3.45
C MET A 426 7.21 -5.65 -1.99
N TYR A 427 6.51 -6.75 -1.76
CA TYR A 427 6.16 -7.20 -0.41
C TYR A 427 7.41 -7.48 0.43
N ARG A 428 8.40 -8.19 -0.12
CA ARG A 428 9.68 -8.46 0.58
C ARG A 428 10.47 -7.20 0.91
N ARG A 429 10.21 -6.08 0.24
CA ARG A 429 10.83 -4.77 0.46
C ARG A 429 9.97 -3.83 1.30
N GLY A 430 8.88 -4.31 1.90
CA GLY A 430 8.06 -3.54 2.81
C GLY A 430 7.01 -2.65 2.15
N VAL A 431 6.78 -2.80 0.84
CA VAL A 431 5.69 -2.08 0.15
C VAL A 431 4.35 -2.66 0.58
N THR A 432 3.38 -1.78 0.75
CA THR A 432 2.01 -2.11 1.17
C THR A 432 0.99 -1.82 0.08
N CYS A 433 -0.18 -2.46 0.15
CA CYS A 433 -1.28 -2.21 -0.78
C CYS A 433 -1.61 -0.71 -0.90
N PHE A 434 -1.59 0.02 0.22
CA PHE A 434 -1.95 1.44 0.27
C PHE A 434 -0.81 2.41 -0.10
N ASN A 435 0.38 1.90 -0.48
CA ASN A 435 1.33 2.71 -1.24
C ASN A 435 0.81 2.97 -2.66
N CYS A 436 0.03 2.04 -3.22
CA CYS A 436 -0.56 2.15 -4.55
C CYS A 436 -2.04 2.58 -4.51
N HIS A 437 -2.81 2.07 -3.55
CA HIS A 437 -4.25 2.31 -3.45
C HIS A 437 -4.59 3.29 -2.32
N ASP A 438 -5.59 4.15 -2.53
CA ASP A 438 -6.20 4.93 -1.46
C ASP A 438 -7.50 4.24 -1.01
N PRO A 439 -7.51 3.52 0.12
CA PRO A 439 -8.69 2.79 0.58
C PRO A 439 -9.87 3.71 0.92
N HIS A 440 -9.64 5.01 1.09
CA HIS A 440 -10.70 5.99 1.35
C HIS A 440 -11.30 6.56 0.06
N GLY A 441 -10.82 6.16 -1.12
CA GLY A 441 -11.37 6.56 -2.42
C GLY A 441 -10.50 7.55 -3.17
N SER A 442 -10.32 7.36 -4.48
CA SER A 442 -9.62 8.29 -5.36
C SER A 442 -10.36 8.42 -6.69
N ASP A 443 -10.00 9.43 -7.47
CA ASP A 443 -10.55 9.66 -8.81
C ASP A 443 -9.95 8.73 -9.88
N ASN A 444 -8.92 7.95 -9.52
CA ASN A 444 -8.28 7.01 -10.43
C ASN A 444 -8.98 5.65 -10.38
N ASP A 445 -8.96 4.90 -11.50
CA ASP A 445 -9.49 3.54 -11.50
C ASP A 445 -8.77 2.66 -10.47
N ALA A 446 -9.49 1.66 -9.95
CA ALA A 446 -9.04 0.77 -8.88
C ALA A 446 -8.58 1.52 -7.61
N MET A 447 -9.05 2.75 -7.42
CA MET A 447 -8.70 3.59 -6.26
C MET A 447 -7.20 3.85 -6.16
N LEU A 448 -6.49 3.95 -7.29
CA LEU A 448 -5.06 4.23 -7.29
C LEU A 448 -4.77 5.65 -6.77
N ARG A 449 -3.64 5.83 -6.06
CA ARG A 449 -3.20 7.15 -5.56
C ARG A 449 -2.77 8.10 -6.67
N LYS A 450 -2.36 7.55 -7.81
CA LYS A 450 -1.93 8.25 -9.02
C LYS A 450 -2.46 7.52 -10.26
N PRO A 451 -2.50 8.16 -11.44
CA PRO A 451 -2.76 7.45 -12.69
C PRO A 451 -1.83 6.25 -12.88
N ALA A 452 -2.33 5.18 -13.49
CA ALA A 452 -1.57 3.95 -13.71
C ALA A 452 -0.27 4.15 -14.52
N THR A 453 -0.20 5.23 -15.31
CA THR A 453 0.99 5.66 -16.06
C THR A 453 2.10 6.22 -15.18
N GLU A 454 1.78 6.71 -13.98
CA GLU A 454 2.70 7.46 -13.12
C GLU A 454 3.04 6.74 -11.82
N ILE A 455 2.15 5.86 -11.36
CA ILE A 455 2.27 5.28 -10.02
C ILE A 455 3.55 4.44 -9.87
N CYS A 456 3.88 3.64 -10.88
CA CYS A 456 5.11 2.84 -10.92
C CYS A 456 6.34 3.75 -11.00
N ALA A 457 6.27 4.79 -11.84
CA ALA A 457 7.37 5.75 -12.06
C ALA A 457 7.70 6.60 -10.82
N SER A 458 6.83 6.62 -9.81
CA SER A 458 7.11 7.27 -8.52
C SER A 458 8.33 6.65 -7.81
N CYS A 459 8.59 5.35 -8.03
CA CYS A 459 9.79 4.66 -7.55
C CYS A 459 10.69 4.18 -8.69
N HIS A 460 10.09 3.81 -9.83
CA HIS A 460 10.73 3.24 -11.01
C HIS A 460 10.87 4.25 -12.16
N GLY A 461 11.11 5.53 -11.86
CA GLY A 461 11.34 6.55 -12.88
C GLY A 461 12.53 6.20 -13.79
N ILE A 462 12.58 6.77 -15.00
CA ILE A 462 13.60 6.43 -16.02
C ILE A 462 15.05 6.55 -15.52
N ASN A 463 15.29 7.51 -14.61
CA ASN A 463 16.60 7.77 -14.01
C ASN A 463 16.77 7.15 -12.61
N SER A 464 15.78 6.38 -12.13
CA SER A 464 15.87 5.67 -10.84
C SER A 464 16.76 4.45 -10.98
N GLN A 465 17.49 4.12 -9.91
CA GLN A 465 18.25 2.87 -9.83
C GLN A 465 17.37 1.63 -10.03
N ASN A 466 16.09 1.72 -9.66
CA ASN A 466 15.12 0.64 -9.84
C ASN A 466 14.29 0.81 -11.12
N GLY A 467 14.59 1.82 -11.95
CA GLY A 467 13.87 2.12 -13.18
C GLY A 467 14.12 1.13 -14.32
N PRO A 468 13.55 1.37 -15.50
CA PRO A 468 13.70 0.47 -16.66
C PRO A 468 15.09 0.54 -17.33
N HIS A 469 15.99 1.43 -16.88
CA HIS A 469 17.33 1.61 -17.46
C HIS A 469 17.35 1.87 -18.98
N ALA A 470 16.31 2.52 -19.49
CA ALA A 470 16.22 2.98 -20.88
C ALA A 470 16.45 4.50 -20.97
N VAL A 471 16.65 5.01 -22.19
CA VAL A 471 16.80 6.46 -22.44
C VAL A 471 15.47 7.22 -22.34
N SER A 472 14.35 6.52 -22.50
CA SER A 472 13.00 7.07 -22.38
C SER A 472 11.99 5.96 -22.08
N LEU A 473 10.78 6.33 -21.65
CA LEU A 473 9.69 5.36 -21.48
C LEU A 473 9.32 4.69 -22.81
N GLU A 474 9.22 5.45 -23.89
CA GLU A 474 8.92 4.90 -25.23
C GLU A 474 10.01 3.93 -25.71
N ALA A 475 11.28 4.21 -25.42
CA ALA A 475 12.38 3.31 -25.75
C ALA A 475 12.29 1.98 -24.98
N HIS A 476 11.72 1.99 -23.77
CA HIS A 476 11.51 0.78 -22.98
C HIS A 476 10.24 0.03 -23.37
N THR A 477 9.12 0.74 -23.52
CA THR A 477 7.83 0.12 -23.81
C THR A 477 7.68 -0.23 -25.28
N HIS A 478 8.46 0.38 -26.18
CA HIS A 478 8.29 0.32 -27.63
C HIS A 478 6.88 0.72 -28.10
N HIS A 479 6.23 1.59 -27.33
CA HIS A 479 4.89 2.08 -27.57
C HIS A 479 4.86 3.59 -27.43
N LYS A 480 4.15 4.26 -28.35
CA LYS A 480 4.00 5.73 -28.33
C LYS A 480 3.49 6.22 -26.97
N PRO A 481 3.99 7.36 -26.47
CA PRO A 481 3.50 7.96 -25.25
C PRO A 481 1.97 8.12 -25.26
N GLY A 482 1.32 7.81 -24.13
CA GLY A 482 -0.14 7.92 -23.96
C GLY A 482 -0.95 6.74 -24.53
N SER A 483 -0.33 5.83 -25.29
CA SER A 483 -1.01 4.62 -25.75
C SER A 483 -1.27 3.64 -24.58
N PRO A 484 -2.27 2.74 -24.66
CA PRO A 484 -2.48 1.71 -23.64
C PRO A 484 -1.24 0.86 -23.33
N GLY A 485 -0.43 0.53 -24.35
CA GLY A 485 0.81 -0.23 -24.20
C GLY A 485 1.97 0.53 -23.55
N SER A 486 1.89 1.87 -23.46
CA SER A 486 2.88 2.67 -22.74
C SER A 486 2.73 2.63 -21.21
N ARG A 487 1.68 1.99 -20.68
CA ARG A 487 1.43 1.89 -19.24
C ARG A 487 2.20 0.70 -18.66
N CYS A 488 2.94 0.90 -17.57
CA CYS A 488 3.70 -0.17 -16.91
C CYS A 488 2.82 -1.40 -16.59
N VAL A 489 1.61 -1.15 -16.08
CA VAL A 489 0.64 -2.19 -15.71
C VAL A 489 0.17 -3.05 -16.89
N ALA A 490 0.28 -2.55 -18.14
CA ALA A 490 -0.11 -3.32 -19.31
C ALA A 490 0.80 -4.54 -19.53
N CYS A 491 2.09 -4.40 -19.21
CA CYS A 491 3.10 -5.45 -19.40
C CYS A 491 3.46 -6.18 -18.11
N HIS A 492 3.55 -5.43 -17.00
CA HIS A 492 4.01 -5.97 -15.71
C HIS A 492 2.89 -6.51 -14.83
N MET A 493 1.64 -6.17 -15.10
CA MET A 493 0.48 -6.72 -14.39
C MET A 493 -0.48 -7.40 -15.38
N PRO A 494 -0.01 -8.43 -16.12
CA PRO A 494 -0.77 -9.02 -17.21
C PRO A 494 -2.12 -9.54 -16.75
N GLN A 495 -3.05 -9.49 -17.68
CA GLN A 495 -4.43 -9.91 -17.51
C GLN A 495 -4.48 -11.44 -17.47
N VAL A 496 -4.77 -12.01 -16.29
CA VAL A 496 -4.71 -13.47 -16.09
C VAL A 496 -5.96 -14.17 -16.61
N LEU A 497 -7.15 -13.89 -16.07
CA LEU A 497 -8.39 -14.52 -16.51
C LEU A 497 -9.56 -13.53 -16.48
N PRO A 498 -10.55 -13.68 -17.38
CA PRO A 498 -11.75 -12.86 -17.37
C PRO A 498 -12.75 -13.37 -16.32
N GLU A 499 -13.37 -12.47 -15.58
CA GLU A 499 -14.40 -12.81 -14.57
C GLU A 499 -15.66 -13.48 -15.14
N LEU A 500 -15.95 -13.15 -16.40
CA LEU A 500 -17.08 -13.56 -17.20
C LEU A 500 -16.68 -13.50 -18.68
N PRO A 501 -17.30 -14.29 -19.57
CA PRO A 501 -17.12 -14.14 -21.00
C PRO A 501 -17.35 -12.70 -21.46
N GLY A 502 -16.36 -12.11 -22.14
CA GLY A 502 -16.37 -10.71 -22.59
C GLY A 502 -16.31 -9.67 -21.46
N GLY A 503 -16.08 -10.09 -20.22
CA GLY A 503 -15.85 -9.22 -19.07
C GLY A 503 -14.39 -8.74 -18.96
N PRO A 504 -14.12 -7.79 -18.06
CA PRO A 504 -12.77 -7.32 -17.79
C PRO A 504 -11.94 -8.41 -17.10
N PHE A 505 -10.63 -8.35 -17.33
CA PHE A 505 -9.67 -9.27 -16.77
C PHE A 505 -9.13 -8.76 -15.43
N ILE A 506 -8.70 -9.69 -14.60
CA ILE A 506 -7.95 -9.40 -13.38
C ILE A 506 -6.48 -9.19 -13.78
N SER A 507 -5.88 -8.11 -13.31
CA SER A 507 -4.43 -7.91 -13.38
C SER A 507 -3.76 -8.66 -12.22
N ASN A 508 -2.74 -9.46 -12.52
CA ASN A 508 -1.95 -10.11 -11.48
C ASN A 508 -1.18 -9.06 -10.65
N HIS A 509 -0.77 -9.43 -9.44
CA HIS A 509 -0.01 -8.56 -8.53
C HIS A 509 1.38 -9.13 -8.22
N THR A 510 1.89 -9.99 -9.11
CA THR A 510 3.26 -10.50 -9.04
C THR A 510 4.28 -9.49 -9.59
N PHE A 511 3.81 -8.57 -10.45
CA PHE A 511 4.59 -7.55 -11.18
C PHE A 511 5.61 -8.14 -12.18
N HIS A 512 5.58 -9.46 -12.36
CA HIS A 512 6.48 -10.16 -13.26
C HIS A 512 5.98 -10.05 -14.70
N PHE A 513 6.92 -9.76 -15.60
CA PHE A 513 6.69 -9.88 -17.03
C PHE A 513 6.58 -11.36 -17.40
N VAL A 514 5.46 -11.76 -18.00
CA VAL A 514 5.25 -13.13 -18.52
C VAL A 514 5.78 -13.16 -19.95
N THR A 515 6.85 -13.92 -20.18
CA THR A 515 7.45 -14.05 -21.51
C THR A 515 6.56 -14.88 -22.44
N PRO A 516 6.72 -14.72 -23.77
CA PRO A 516 6.06 -15.62 -24.73
C PRO A 516 6.43 -17.09 -24.49
N ALA A 517 7.70 -17.40 -24.21
CA ALA A 517 8.15 -18.75 -23.90
C ALA A 517 7.45 -19.35 -22.66
N LYS A 518 7.27 -18.55 -21.60
CA LYS A 518 6.49 -18.96 -20.42
C LYS A 518 5.01 -19.18 -20.74
N THR A 519 4.45 -18.40 -21.66
CA THR A 519 3.08 -18.65 -22.17
C THR A 519 3.02 -20.01 -22.85
N ASP A 520 3.96 -20.31 -23.73
CA ASP A 520 4.00 -21.59 -24.45
C ASP A 520 4.15 -22.78 -23.47
N ALA A 521 5.06 -22.65 -22.51
CA ALA A 521 5.38 -23.71 -21.55
C ALA A 521 4.28 -23.94 -20.49
N MET A 522 3.65 -22.88 -19.99
CA MET A 522 2.80 -22.93 -18.80
C MET A 522 1.36 -22.46 -19.04
N GLN A 523 1.04 -22.05 -20.28
CA GLN A 523 -0.29 -21.54 -20.67
C GLN A 523 -0.74 -20.31 -19.87
N ILE A 524 0.22 -19.52 -19.38
CA ILE A 524 -0.02 -18.26 -18.66
C ILE A 524 -0.14 -17.14 -19.67
N PRO A 525 -1.24 -16.36 -19.70
CA PRO A 525 -1.39 -15.28 -20.65
C PRO A 525 -0.29 -14.20 -20.50
N ASN A 526 0.39 -13.88 -21.61
CA ASN A 526 1.31 -12.74 -21.65
C ASN A 526 0.61 -11.44 -22.08
N ALA A 527 1.27 -10.33 -21.78
CA ALA A 527 0.79 -9.00 -22.06
C ALA A 527 0.70 -8.66 -23.56
N CYS A 528 1.58 -9.23 -24.40
CA CYS A 528 1.64 -8.93 -25.83
C CYS A 528 0.39 -9.47 -26.53
N ASN A 529 0.14 -10.78 -26.40
CA ASN A 529 -0.96 -11.46 -27.08
C ASN A 529 -2.34 -11.11 -26.48
N ALA A 530 -2.39 -10.51 -25.29
CA ALA A 530 -3.63 -9.94 -24.75
C ALA A 530 -4.18 -8.78 -25.60
N CYS A 531 -3.29 -7.99 -26.22
CA CYS A 531 -3.64 -6.86 -27.09
C CYS A 531 -3.50 -7.21 -28.58
N HIS A 532 -2.44 -7.91 -28.96
CA HIS A 532 -2.13 -8.33 -30.34
C HIS A 532 -2.74 -9.70 -30.65
N LYS A 533 -4.08 -9.77 -30.67
CA LYS A 533 -4.84 -11.02 -30.78
C LYS A 533 -4.69 -11.74 -32.12
N ASP A 534 -4.22 -11.05 -33.15
CA ASP A 534 -3.92 -11.56 -34.49
C ASP A 534 -2.50 -12.14 -34.60
N ARG A 535 -1.72 -12.12 -33.50
CA ARG A 535 -0.34 -12.57 -33.46
C ARG A 535 -0.16 -13.70 -32.45
N ASP A 536 0.79 -14.57 -32.72
CA ASP A 536 1.19 -15.66 -31.84
C ASP A 536 2.36 -15.27 -30.92
N THR A 537 2.80 -16.20 -30.08
CA THR A 537 3.94 -16.03 -29.16
C THR A 537 5.26 -15.96 -29.92
N THR A 538 5.38 -16.62 -31.08
CA THR A 538 6.54 -16.54 -31.99
C THR A 538 6.80 -15.11 -32.44
N TRP A 539 5.75 -14.40 -32.88
CA TRP A 539 5.84 -12.98 -33.26
C TRP A 539 6.29 -12.11 -32.08
N ALA A 540 5.68 -12.30 -30.90
CA ALA A 540 6.02 -11.51 -29.71
C ALA A 540 7.49 -11.74 -29.31
N ALA A 541 7.96 -12.99 -29.34
CA ALA A 541 9.35 -13.34 -29.06
C ALA A 541 10.30 -12.69 -30.08
N ALA A 542 9.98 -12.75 -31.38
CA ALA A 542 10.77 -12.11 -32.42
C ALA A 542 10.84 -10.59 -32.27
N ALA A 543 9.73 -9.95 -31.91
CA ALA A 543 9.68 -8.51 -31.65
C ALA A 543 10.57 -8.11 -30.48
N ILE A 544 10.45 -8.79 -29.33
CA ILE A 544 11.27 -8.50 -28.15
C ILE A 544 12.76 -8.76 -28.44
N ARG A 545 13.10 -9.75 -29.29
CA ARG A 545 14.47 -9.98 -29.77
C ARG A 545 15.07 -8.84 -30.62
N THR A 546 14.33 -7.77 -30.89
CA THR A 546 14.90 -6.55 -31.51
C THR A 546 15.20 -5.45 -30.48
N TRP A 547 14.76 -5.61 -29.23
CA TRP A 547 14.88 -4.58 -28.20
C TRP A 547 16.29 -4.61 -27.58
N ASN A 548 16.94 -3.45 -27.49
CA ASN A 548 18.34 -3.33 -27.06
C ASN A 548 18.52 -3.47 -25.53
N ASP A 549 17.47 -3.27 -24.74
CA ASP A 549 17.46 -3.23 -23.26
C ASP A 549 16.94 -4.53 -22.59
N ARG A 550 16.24 -5.39 -23.32
CA ARG A 550 16.84 -6.68 -23.68
C ARG A 550 17.62 -7.50 -22.64
N SER A 551 16.99 -8.21 -21.69
CA SER A 551 17.71 -9.29 -20.99
C SER A 551 17.74 -10.59 -21.85
N PRO A 552 18.90 -11.03 -22.37
CA PRO A 552 18.97 -12.27 -23.15
C PRO A 552 18.69 -13.51 -22.29
N TRP A 553 18.94 -13.44 -20.98
CA TRP A 553 18.75 -14.54 -20.04
C TRP A 553 17.28 -14.72 -19.67
N ARG A 554 16.54 -13.62 -19.44
CA ARG A 554 15.11 -13.70 -19.12
C ARG A 554 14.23 -14.02 -20.32
N MET A 555 14.74 -13.84 -21.54
CA MET A 555 13.99 -14.07 -22.78
C MET A 555 14.21 -15.47 -23.39
N ASN A 556 15.12 -16.27 -22.83
CA ASN A 556 15.42 -17.64 -23.27
C ASN A 556 14.82 -18.73 -22.34
N GLU A 557 14.10 -18.32 -21.28
CA GLU A 557 13.42 -19.21 -20.32
C GLU A 557 11.92 -19.33 -20.60
#